data_AF-A0A662GG75-F1
#
_entry.id   AF-A0A662GG75-F1
#
_cell.length_a   1.000
_cell.length_b   1.000
_cell.length_c   1.000
_cell.angle_alpha   90.00
_cell.angle_beta   90.00
_cell.angle_gamma   90.00
#
_symmetry.space_group_name_H-M   'P 1'
#
loop_
_entity.id
_entity.type
_entity.pdbx_description
1 polymer ?
#
loop_
_entity_poly.entity_id
_entity_poly.type
_entity_poly.pdbx_seq_one_letter_code
_entity_poly.pdbx_strand_id
1 'polypeptide(L)' 'MKTITIREDLYEKLVRLKRKGESFSDVIERLLDRPRVSIRFFAGK' A
#
# COMPACT_ATOMS: atom_id res chain seq x y z
N MET A 1 -2.86 8.93 -17.00
CA MET A 1 -1.48 8.59 -16.60
C MET A 1 -0.86 9.81 -15.93
N LYS A 2 -0.26 9.64 -14.75
CA LYS A 2 0.54 10.67 -14.07
C LYS A 2 1.85 10.01 -13.63
N THR A 3 2.97 10.69 -13.81
CA THR A 3 4.28 10.19 -13.39
C THR A 3 4.60 10.75 -12.02
N ILE A 4 4.96 9.89 -11.08
CA ILE A 4 5.45 10.28 -9.76
C ILE A 4 6.86 9.72 -9.58
N THR A 5 7.76 10.54 -9.05
CA THR A 5 9.10 10.08 -8.68
C THR A 5 9.04 9.62 -7.23
N ILE A 6 9.47 8.38 -6.97
CA ILE A 6 9.56 7.81 -5.63
C ILE A 6 10.99 7.38 -5.36
N ARG A 7 11.33 7.24 -4.07
CA ARG A 7 12.61 6.69 -3.67
C ARG A 7 12.72 5.23 -4.10
N GLU A 8 13.94 4.80 -4.42
CA GLU A 8 14.23 3.45 -4.88
C GLU A 8 13.80 2.39 -3.85
N ASP A 9 14.05 2.65 -2.57
CA ASP A 9 13.66 1.76 -1.47
C ASP A 9 12.14 1.53 -1.40
N LEU A 10 11.36 2.56 -1.74
CA LEU A 10 9.90 2.48 -1.78
C LEU A 10 9.42 1.69 -3.00
N TYR A 11 10.06 1.89 -4.14
CA TYR A 11 9.78 1.12 -5.35
C TYR A 11 9.98 -0.37 -5.10
N GLU A 12 11.12 -0.78 -4.51
CA GLU A 12 11.39 -2.17 -4.19
C GLU A 12 10.36 -2.78 -3.24
N LYS A 13 9.94 -2.03 -2.21
CA LYS A 13 8.87 -2.46 -1.29
C LYS A 13 7.55 -2.69 -2.03
N LEU A 14 7.19 -1.81 -2.96
CA LEU A 14 5.97 -1.96 -3.76
C LEU A 14 6.05 -3.17 -4.70
N VAL A 15 7.21 -3.43 -5.32
CA VAL A 15 7.43 -4.61 -6.16
C VAL A 15 7.28 -5.90 -5.34
N ARG A 16 7.83 -5.96 -4.12
CA ARG A 16 7.67 -7.12 -3.24
C ARG A 16 6.23 -7.35 -2.78
N LEU A 17 5.44 -6.28 -2.69
CA LEU A 17 4.03 -6.34 -2.29
C LEU A 17 3.07 -6.63 -3.44
N LYS A 18 3.55 -6.53 -4.68
CA LYS A 18 2.76 -6.74 -5.91
C LYS A 18 2.43 -8.21 -6.08
N ARG A 19 1.14 -8.53 -6.26
CA ARG A 19 0.69 -9.89 -6.55
C ARG A 19 0.72 -10.16 -8.06
N LYS A 20 0.71 -11.43 -8.45
CA LYS A 20 0.72 -11.85 -9.86
C LYS A 20 -0.53 -11.30 -10.56
N GLY A 21 -0.33 -10.43 -11.55
CA GLY A 21 -1.40 -9.80 -12.34
C GLY A 21 -1.87 -8.44 -11.85
N GLU A 22 -1.41 -7.93 -10.70
CA GLU A 22 -1.76 -6.57 -10.24
C GLU A 22 -0.96 -5.48 -11.00
N SER A 23 -1.57 -4.31 -11.21
CA SER A 23 -0.91 -3.05 -11.57
C SER A 23 -0.29 -2.39 -10.34
N PHE A 24 0.67 -1.49 -10.54
CA PHE A 24 1.16 -0.64 -9.44
C PHE A 24 0.05 0.23 -8.83
N SER A 25 -0.91 0.67 -9.65
CA SER A 25 -2.09 1.41 -9.18
C SER A 25 -2.92 0.54 -8.22
N ASP A 26 -3.19 -0.72 -8.59
CA ASP A 26 -3.96 -1.65 -7.75
C ASP A 26 -3.27 -1.92 -6.41
N VAL A 27 -1.93 -2.03 -6.41
CA VAL A 27 -1.15 -2.19 -5.18
C VAL A 27 -1.31 -0.97 -4.27
N ILE A 28 -1.23 0.24 -4.83
CA ILE A 28 -1.39 1.49 -4.06
C ILE A 28 -2.81 1.59 -3.51
N GLU A 29 -3.84 1.34 -4.32
CA GLU A 29 -5.24 1.37 -3.88
C GLU A 29 -5.48 0.37 -2.74
N ARG A 30 -5.00 -0.87 -2.87
CA ARG A 30 -5.11 -1.89 -1.82
C ARG A 30 -4.38 -1.51 -0.54
N LEU A 31 -3.26 -0.79 -0.62
CA LEU A 31 -2.53 -0.33 0.56
C LEU A 31 -3.23 0.86 1.23
N LEU A 32 -3.86 1.74 0.45
CA LEU A 32 -4.66 2.86 0.95
C LEU A 32 -6.00 2.42 1.55
N ASP A 33 -6.60 1.37 0.99
CA ASP A 33 -7.89 0.81 1.42
C ASP A 33 -7.76 -0.13 2.63
N ARG A 34 -6.55 -0.38 3.14
CA ARG A 34 -6.41 -1.10 4.41
C ARG A 34 -7.12 -0.29 5.49
N PRO A 35 -8.16 -0.83 6.15
CA PRO A 35 -8.78 -0.14 7.26
C PRO A 35 -7.67 0.13 8.26
N ARG A 36 -7.56 1.39 8.68
CA ARG A 36 -6.73 1.77 9.82
C ARG A 36 -7.32 1.09 11.04
N VAL A 37 -7.01 -0.19 11.24
CA VAL A 37 -7.21 -0.89 12.50
C VAL A 37 -6.24 -0.25 13.47
N SER A 38 -6.65 0.92 13.97
CA SER A 38 -6.01 1.55 15.10
C SER A 38 -6.18 0.57 16.25
N ILE A 39 -5.10 0.26 16.95
CA ILE A 39 -5.17 -0.55 18.17
C ILE A 39 -6.14 0.04 19.21
N ARG A 40 -6.48 1.33 19.08
CA ARG A 40 -7.57 2.00 19.82
C ARG A 40 -8.96 1.39 19.59
N PHE A 41 -9.21 0.71 18.47
CA PHE A 41 -10.46 -0.02 18.24
C PHE A 41 -10.54 -1.34 19.02
N PHE A 42 -9.39 -1.91 19.39
CA PHE A 42 -9.33 -3.17 20.17
C PHE A 42 -9.03 -2.94 21.65
N ALA A 43 -8.40 -1.82 22.00
CA ALA A 43 -8.26 -1.35 23.37
C ALA A 43 -9.61 -0.78 23.84
N GLY A 44 -10.53 -1.69 24.17
CA GLY A 44 -11.78 -1.36 24.86
C GLY A 44 -11.53 -0.45 26.07
N LYS A 45 -12.49 0.44 26.29
CA LYS A 45 -12.54 1.49 27.32
C LYS A 45 -12.13 1.02 28.71
#